data_AF-A0A800F5D0-F1
#
_entry.id   AF-A0A800F5D0-F1
#
_cell.length_a   1.000
_cell.length_b   1.000
_cell.length_c   1.000
_cell.angle_alpha   90.00
_cell.angle_beta   90.00
_cell.angle_gamma   90.00
#
_symmetry.space_group_name_H-M   'P 1'
#
loop_
_entity.id
_entity.type
_entity.pdbx_description
1 polymer ?
#
loop_
_entity_poly.entity_id
_entity_poly.type
_entity_poly.pdbx_seq_one_letter_code
_entity_poly.pdbx_strand_id
1 'polypeptide(L)'
;SFERLRVPVIDLIQVHNLGDPPTQLGLLQEYKEAGRIRYIGITSTSAQRYPDLAEVMREYPIDFIGIDYAIDNTGAAETIFPLAQERGIAVMVYLPFGRSRLWSRVADHQVPEWAADFGAATW
;
A
#
# COMPACT_ATOMS: atom_id res chain seq x y z
N SER A 1 12.67 -15.36 -0.02
CA SER A 1 11.52 -15.20 -0.94
C SER A 1 11.76 -15.82 -2.30
N PHE A 2 12.88 -15.53 -2.98
CA PHE A 2 13.24 -16.09 -4.29
C PHE A 2 13.02 -17.60 -4.44
N GLU A 3 13.57 -18.41 -3.53
CA GLU A 3 13.41 -19.88 -3.57
C GLU A 3 11.95 -20.33 -3.47
N ARG A 4 11.15 -19.67 -2.62
CA ARG A 4 9.74 -19.99 -2.40
C ARG A 4 8.87 -19.62 -3.60
N LEU A 5 9.15 -18.45 -4.20
CA LEU A 5 8.44 -17.97 -5.38
C LEU A 5 8.94 -18.61 -6.68
N ARG A 6 10.10 -19.25 -6.66
CA ARG A 6 10.76 -19.90 -7.82
C ARG A 6 10.91 -18.96 -9.02
N VAL A 7 11.19 -17.69 -8.75
CA VAL A 7 11.45 -16.67 -9.76
C VAL A 7 12.88 -16.13 -9.59
N PRO A 8 13.58 -15.81 -10.69
CA PRO A 8 14.92 -15.24 -10.63
C PRO A 8 14.89 -13.76 -10.21
N VAL A 9 13.79 -13.06 -10.51
CA VAL A 9 13.57 -11.64 -10.22
C VAL A 9 12.19 -11.48 -9.59
N ILE A 10 12.09 -10.71 -8.51
CA ILE A 10 10.82 -10.34 -7.89
C ILE A 10 10.45 -8.92 -8.33
N ASP A 11 9.23 -8.70 -8.79
CA ASP A 11 8.82 -7.37 -9.26
C ASP A 11 8.82 -6.33 -8.12
N LEU A 12 8.24 -6.64 -6.97
CA LEU A 12 8.15 -5.71 -5.84
C LEU A 12 8.44 -6.43 -4.51
N ILE A 13 9.30 -5.85 -3.69
CA ILE A 13 9.43 -6.21 -2.27
C ILE A 13 9.20 -4.96 -1.42
N GLN A 14 8.39 -5.09 -0.37
CA GLN A 14 8.11 -4.00 0.55
C GLN A 14 8.53 -4.34 1.97
N VAL A 15 9.15 -3.38 2.64
CA VAL A 15 9.41 -3.43 4.08
C VAL A 15 8.07 -3.37 4.81
N HIS A 16 7.83 -4.38 5.65
CA HIS A 16 6.54 -4.53 6.31
C HIS A 16 6.42 -3.61 7.52
N ASN A 17 5.39 -2.76 7.52
CA ASN A 17 4.94 -1.95 8.68
C ASN A 17 6.06 -1.14 9.34
N LEU A 18 6.85 -0.43 8.53
CA LEU A 18 7.96 0.39 8.99
C LEU A 18 9.01 -0.38 9.81
N GLY A 19 9.15 -1.69 9.57
CA GLY A 19 10.12 -2.52 10.27
C GLY A 19 11.55 -2.22 9.85
N ASP A 20 12.29 -1.49 10.69
CA ASP A 20 13.69 -1.11 10.46
C ASP A 20 13.99 -0.59 9.04
N PRO A 21 13.43 0.58 8.65
CA PRO A 21 13.60 1.13 7.30
C PRO A 21 15.07 1.32 6.89
N PRO A 22 15.98 1.86 7.73
CA PRO A 22 17.37 2.06 7.33
C PRO A 22 18.05 0.77 6.85
N THR A 23 17.94 -0.31 7.63
CA THR A 23 18.58 -1.59 7.29
C THR A 23 17.90 -2.24 6.10
N GLN A 24 16.56 -2.36 6.14
CA GLN A 24 15.86 -3.15 5.14
C GLN A 24 15.80 -2.44 3.78
N LEU A 25 15.57 -1.13 3.74
CA LEU A 25 15.58 -0.40 2.47
C LEU A 25 16.99 -0.36 1.86
N GLY A 26 18.04 -0.27 2.68
CA GLY A 26 19.43 -0.40 2.21
C GLY A 26 19.67 -1.75 1.52
N LEU A 27 19.29 -2.85 2.17
CA LEU A 27 19.40 -4.18 1.55
C LEU A 27 18.55 -4.30 0.28
N LEU A 28 17.30 -3.83 0.30
CA LEU A 28 16.45 -3.91 -0.89
C LEU A 28 16.99 -3.09 -2.06
N GLN A 29 17.64 -1.96 -1.78
CA GLN A 29 18.33 -1.15 -2.78
C GLN A 29 19.49 -1.92 -3.44
N GLU A 30 20.33 -2.61 -2.66
CA GLU A 30 21.39 -3.47 -3.20
C GLU A 30 20.84 -4.57 -4.13
N TYR A 31 19.72 -5.19 -3.74
CA TYR A 31 19.07 -6.21 -4.57
C TYR A 31 18.44 -5.62 -5.84
N LYS A 32 17.94 -4.38 -5.79
CA LYS A 32 17.43 -3.65 -6.95
C LYS A 32 18.55 -3.33 -7.92
N GLU A 33 19.68 -2.83 -7.43
CA GLU A 33 20.89 -2.55 -8.23
C GLU A 33 21.47 -3.82 -8.86
N ALA A 34 21.43 -4.94 -8.16
CA ALA A 34 21.82 -6.25 -8.69
C ALA A 34 20.80 -6.86 -9.68
N GLY A 35 19.70 -6.17 -9.99
CA GLY A 35 18.65 -6.63 -10.92
C GLY A 35 17.82 -7.81 -10.40
N ARG A 36 17.90 -8.11 -9.10
CA ARG A 36 17.14 -9.20 -8.46
C ARG A 36 15.73 -8.76 -8.04
N ILE A 37 15.53 -7.46 -7.85
CA ILE A 37 14.23 -6.84 -7.55
C ILE A 37 14.01 -5.68 -8.52
N ARG A 38 12.77 -5.48 -9.01
CA ARG A 38 12.49 -4.33 -9.90
C ARG A 38 12.10 -3.08 -9.14
N TYR A 39 11.28 -3.23 -8.10
CA TYR A 39 10.74 -2.13 -7.31
C TYR A 39 10.82 -2.44 -5.81
N ILE A 40 11.00 -1.39 -5.02
CA ILE A 40 11.06 -1.45 -3.57
C ILE A 40 10.01 -0.54 -2.96
N GLY A 41 9.59 -0.85 -1.74
CA GLY A 41 8.65 0.00 -1.05
C GLY A 41 8.57 -0.28 0.44
N ILE A 42 7.61 0.35 1.08
CA ILE A 42 7.35 0.19 2.51
C ILE A 42 5.86 0.24 2.78
N THR A 43 5.41 -0.34 3.89
CA THR A 43 4.00 -0.34 4.24
C THR A 43 3.77 0.28 5.61
N SER A 44 2.57 0.82 5.82
CA SER A 44 2.01 1.12 7.13
C SER A 44 0.49 1.01 7.06
N THR A 45 -0.10 0.09 7.82
CA THR A 45 -1.56 -0.09 7.90
C THR A 45 -2.15 0.48 9.19
N SER A 46 -1.58 1.59 9.67
CA SER A 46 -2.01 2.29 10.87
C SER A 46 -1.87 3.79 10.65
N ALA A 47 -3.00 4.51 10.68
CA ALA A 47 -3.03 5.96 10.53
C ALA A 47 -2.14 6.69 11.54
N GLN A 48 -1.95 6.15 12.75
CA GLN A 48 -1.07 6.70 13.78
C GLN A 48 0.40 6.73 13.35
N ARG A 49 0.79 5.88 12.39
CA ARG A 49 2.15 5.76 11.86
C ARG A 49 2.35 6.51 10.55
N TYR A 50 1.36 7.28 10.07
CA TYR A 50 1.50 8.10 8.86
C TYR A 50 2.55 9.21 8.97
N PRO A 51 2.78 9.87 10.12
CA PRO A 51 3.91 10.77 10.27
C PRO A 51 5.25 10.08 9.97
N ASP A 52 5.51 8.92 10.58
CA ASP A 52 6.72 8.12 10.33
C ASP A 52 6.83 7.66 8.86
N LEU A 53 5.72 7.21 8.27
CA LEU A 53 5.70 6.83 6.85
C LEU A 53 6.07 8.01 5.96
N ALA A 54 5.54 9.21 6.26
CA ALA A 54 5.86 10.41 5.51
C ALA A 54 7.33 10.81 5.66
N GLU A 55 7.95 10.60 6.83
CA GLU A 55 9.40 10.77 7.00
C GLU A 55 10.18 9.82 6.09
N VAL A 56 9.85 8.52 6.10
CA VAL A 56 10.51 7.53 5.22
C VAL A 56 10.33 7.86 3.74
N MET A 57 9.13 8.27 3.32
CA MET A 57 8.86 8.71 1.93
C MET A 57 9.71 9.91 1.52
N ARG A 58 10.14 10.75 2.48
CA ARG A 58 10.99 11.91 2.20
C ARG A 58 12.48 11.57 2.18
N GLU A 59 12.90 10.63 3.00
CA GLU A 59 14.29 10.27 3.22
C GLU A 59 14.82 9.21 2.24
N TYR A 60 13.98 8.24 1.86
CA TYR A 60 14.41 7.08 1.10
C TYR A 60 13.85 7.07 -0.33
N PRO A 61 14.64 6.63 -1.33
CA PRO A 61 14.16 6.47 -2.70
C PRO A 61 13.33 5.17 -2.81
N ILE A 62 12.03 5.25 -2.51
CA ILE A 62 11.09 4.13 -2.64
C ILE A 62 10.18 4.29 -3.85
N ASP A 63 9.74 3.17 -4.44
CA ASP A 63 8.85 3.18 -5.61
C ASP A 63 7.38 3.02 -5.22
N PHE A 64 7.10 2.28 -4.14
CA PHE A 64 5.75 1.96 -3.67
C PHE A 64 5.54 2.21 -2.18
N ILE A 65 4.33 2.63 -1.83
CA ILE A 65 3.79 2.49 -0.47
C ILE A 65 2.58 1.57 -0.43
N GLY A 66 2.44 0.81 0.66
CA GLY A 66 1.24 0.02 0.97
C GLY A 66 0.54 0.57 2.21
N ILE A 67 -0.72 0.99 2.10
CA ILE A 67 -1.43 1.66 3.20
C ILE A 67 -2.86 1.15 3.42
N ASP A 68 -3.42 1.44 4.60
CA ASP A 68 -4.85 1.28 4.86
C ASP A 68 -5.64 2.50 4.41
N TYR A 69 -6.47 2.32 3.39
CA TYR A 69 -7.41 3.35 2.95
C TYR A 69 -8.73 2.69 2.57
N ALA A 70 -9.82 3.30 3.02
CA ALA A 70 -11.18 2.90 2.70
C ALA A 70 -12.10 4.11 2.83
N ILE A 71 -13.33 4.03 2.34
CA ILE A 71 -14.30 5.13 2.47
C ILE A 71 -14.64 5.44 3.94
N ASP A 72 -14.44 4.48 4.86
CA ASP A 72 -14.59 4.67 6.31
C ASP A 72 -13.30 5.06 7.04
N ASN A 73 -12.19 5.19 6.32
CA ASN A 73 -10.86 5.52 6.84
C ASN A 73 -10.05 6.30 5.81
N THR A 74 -10.27 7.61 5.79
CA THR A 74 -9.76 8.49 4.74
C THR A 74 -8.53 9.30 5.13
N GLY A 75 -7.97 9.11 6.34
CA GLY A 75 -6.89 9.95 6.87
C GLY A 75 -5.64 10.02 5.99
N ALA A 76 -5.38 8.99 5.17
CA ALA A 76 -4.27 9.02 4.20
C ALA A 76 -4.38 10.15 3.17
N ALA A 77 -5.60 10.60 2.85
CA ALA A 77 -5.83 11.64 1.86
C ALA A 77 -5.32 13.02 2.29
N GLU A 78 -5.12 13.25 3.59
CA GLU A 78 -4.67 14.53 4.12
C GLU A 78 -3.18 14.78 3.84
N THR A 79 -2.35 13.75 4.00
CA THR A 79 -0.88 13.90 3.91
C THR A 79 -0.22 12.89 2.99
N ILE A 80 -0.64 11.62 3.02
CA ILE A 80 0.07 10.52 2.34
C ILE A 80 -0.14 10.57 0.83
N PHE A 81 -1.37 10.75 0.35
CA PHE A 81 -1.61 10.82 -1.10
C PHE A 81 -0.95 12.04 -1.77
N PRO A 82 -1.06 13.27 -1.21
CA PRO A 82 -0.35 14.42 -1.77
C PRO A 82 1.16 14.19 -1.82
N LEU A 83 1.75 13.65 -0.76
CA LEU A 83 3.18 13.38 -0.71
C LEU A 83 3.61 12.30 -1.72
N ALA A 84 2.81 11.23 -1.87
CA ALA A 84 3.09 10.19 -2.85
C ALA A 84 3.06 10.77 -4.28
N GLN A 85 2.08 11.63 -4.58
CA GLN A 85 1.98 12.30 -5.87
C GLN A 85 3.17 13.26 -6.12
N GLU A 86 3.53 14.08 -5.13
CA GLU A 86 4.69 14.99 -5.19
C GLU A 86 5.99 14.24 -5.48
N ARG A 87 6.17 13.09 -4.82
CA ARG A 87 7.39 12.27 -4.88
C ARG A 87 7.41 11.26 -6.03
N GLY A 88 6.30 11.12 -6.77
CA GLY A 88 6.17 10.10 -7.82
C GLY A 88 6.14 8.66 -7.29
N ILE A 89 5.66 8.46 -6.07
CA ILE A 89 5.57 7.14 -5.41
C ILE A 89 4.20 6.51 -5.72
N ALA A 90 4.21 5.26 -6.16
CA ALA A 90 2.99 4.51 -6.40
C ALA A 90 2.31 4.06 -5.09
N VAL A 91 0.98 4.07 -5.06
CA VAL A 91 0.20 3.75 -3.87
C VAL A 91 -0.57 2.45 -4.09
N MET A 92 -0.43 1.52 -3.15
CA MET A 92 -1.20 0.29 -3.09
C MET A 92 -2.09 0.28 -1.83
N VAL A 93 -3.41 0.19 -2.03
CA VAL A 93 -4.40 0.20 -0.95
C VAL A 93 -4.67 -1.24 -0.50
N TYR A 94 -4.29 -1.58 0.75
CA TYR A 94 -4.39 -2.95 1.27
C TYR A 94 -5.75 -3.27 1.88
N LEU A 95 -6.45 -2.27 2.40
CA LEU A 95 -7.72 -2.46 3.10
C LEU A 95 -8.86 -1.68 2.43
N PRO A 96 -9.11 -1.82 1.11
CA PRO A 96 -10.11 -1.01 0.39
C PRO A 96 -11.53 -1.15 0.97
N PHE A 97 -11.82 -2.28 1.62
CA PHE A 97 -13.10 -2.57 2.27
C PHE A 97 -13.08 -2.41 3.80
N GLY A 98 -12.02 -1.83 4.36
CA GLY A 98 -11.87 -1.69 5.82
C GLY A 98 -11.87 -3.05 6.54
N ARG A 99 -11.31 -4.08 5.90
CA ARG A 99 -11.46 -5.50 6.27
C ARG A 99 -12.92 -5.95 6.13
N SER A 100 -13.58 -6.29 7.23
CA SER A 100 -15.00 -6.66 7.27
C SER A 100 -15.92 -5.49 7.60
N ARG A 101 -15.39 -4.32 7.97
CA ARG A 101 -16.21 -3.21 8.51
C ARG A 101 -17.21 -2.68 7.49
N LEU A 102 -16.82 -2.50 6.23
CA LEU A 102 -17.74 -2.01 5.20
C LEU A 102 -18.78 -3.07 4.83
N TRP A 103 -18.39 -4.36 4.78
CA TRP A 103 -19.33 -5.47 4.59
C TRP A 103 -20.37 -5.53 5.71
N SER A 104 -19.98 -5.34 6.96
CA SER A 104 -20.91 -5.28 8.09
C SER A 104 -21.87 -4.10 8.02
N ARG A 105 -21.49 -2.98 7.40
CA ARG A 105 -22.38 -1.83 7.22
C ARG A 105 -23.44 -2.05 6.15
N VAL A 106 -23.16 -2.86 5.14
CA VAL A 106 -24.07 -3.09 4.00
C VAL A 106 -24.81 -4.43 4.07
N ALA A 107 -24.58 -5.23 5.12
CA ALA A 107 -25.07 -6.61 5.21
C ALA A 107 -26.59 -6.77 5.00
N ASP A 108 -27.38 -5.81 5.50
CA ASP A 108 -28.85 -5.83 5.41
C ASP A 108 -29.40 -4.93 4.29
N HIS A 109 -28.52 -4.44 3.41
CA HIS A 109 -28.90 -3.54 2.32
C HIS A 109 -28.87 -4.27 0.97
N GLN A 110 -29.89 -4.04 0.15
CA GLN A 110 -29.83 -4.42 -1.27
C GLN A 110 -28.78 -3.56 -1.99
N VAL A 111 -28.17 -4.10 -3.03
CA VAL A 111 -27.30 -3.32 -3.91
C VAL A 111 -28.14 -2.21 -4.55
N PRO A 112 -27.67 -0.95 -4.55
CA PRO A 112 -28.41 0.14 -5.18
C PRO A 112 -28.57 -0.09 -6.69
N GLU A 113 -29.72 0.31 -7.26
CA GLU A 113 -29.99 0.12 -8.69
C GLU A 113 -28.93 0.75 -9.61
N TRP A 114 -28.38 1.91 -9.22
CA TRP A 114 -27.33 2.61 -9.96
C TRP A 114 -26.01 1.81 -10.04
N ALA A 115 -25.80 0.80 -9.20
CA ALA A 115 -24.60 -0.05 -9.28
C ALA A 115 -24.54 -0.84 -10.60
N ALA A 116 -25.68 -1.07 -11.25
CA ALA A 116 -25.77 -1.66 -12.57
C ALA A 116 -25.01 -0.85 -13.64
N ASP A 117 -24.91 0.48 -13.47
CA ASP A 117 -24.19 1.37 -14.40
C ASP A 117 -22.69 1.05 -14.45
N PHE A 118 -22.15 0.45 -13.38
CA PHE A 118 -20.75 0.02 -13.26
C PHE A 118 -20.60 -1.51 -13.39
N GLY A 119 -21.67 -2.23 -13.74
CA GLY A 119 -21.67 -3.70 -13.86
C GLY A 119 -21.60 -4.46 -12.53
N ALA A 120 -21.93 -3.81 -11.41
CA ALA A 120 -21.95 -4.46 -10.09
C ALA A 120 -23.33 -5.06 -9.79
N ALA A 121 -23.37 -6.36 -9.51
CA ALA A 121 -24.60 -7.11 -9.20
C ALA A 121 -24.68 -7.56 -7.72
N THR A 122 -23.59 -7.43 -6.97
CA THR A 122 -23.51 -7.70 -5.53
C THR A 122 -22.80 -6.53 -4.86
N TRP A 123 -22.92 -6.44 -3.53
CA TRP A 123 -21.95 -5.71 -2.74
C TRP A 123 -20.57 -6.35 -2.93
#